data_AF-A0A843UI42-F1
#
_entry.id   AF-A0A843UI42-F1
#
_cell.length_a   1.000
_cell.length_b   1.000
_cell.length_c   1.000
_cell.angle_alpha   90.00
_cell.angle_beta   90.00
_cell.angle_gamma   90.00
#
_symmetry.space_group_name_H-M   'P 1'
#
loop_
_entity.id
_entity.type
_entity.pdbx_description
1 polymer ?
#
loop_
_entity_poly.entity_id
_entity_poly.type
_entity_poly.pdbx_seq_one_letter_code
_entity_poly.pdbx_strand_id
1 'polypeptide(L)'
;MLQGLFIPSAISLVVPLALMSLTSEVNGSGQKTPDVLASEQMAPRGQLIFGVGIVALVSVPIFKAATGLPPYMGILLGLGVLWILTDAIHYGDSGRQKLKVPQALSRIDTQGILFFLGILLSVSSLEAAGILRELANYLDAHIPNVELIASVIGIVSAFIDNVPLVAATMGMYDLTSFPQDSEFWQLVAFCAGTGGSMLIIGSAAGVAFMGMEKVDFLWYLRKVSGFAFAGYTAGIVSYLATHNLHVSLPSVFAQLPFLSGS
;
A
#
# COMPACT_ATOMS: atom_id res chain seq x y z
N MET A 1 -7.50 13.05 8.11
CA MET A 1 -6.91 12.30 6.97
C MET A 1 -7.73 11.12 6.42
N LEU A 2 -7.96 10.02 7.16
CA LEU A 2 -8.42 8.74 6.56
C LEU A 2 -9.89 8.68 6.10
N GLN A 3 -10.79 9.50 6.66
CA GLN A 3 -12.23 9.39 6.38
C GLN A 3 -12.61 9.78 4.94
N GLY A 4 -11.89 10.73 4.32
CA GLY A 4 -12.15 11.18 2.95
C GLY A 4 -11.67 10.19 1.87
N LEU A 5 -10.79 9.24 2.21
CA LEU A 5 -10.16 8.32 1.27
C LEU A 5 -10.83 6.95 1.21
N PHE A 6 -11.69 6.63 2.17
CA PHE A 6 -12.34 5.32 2.23
C PHE A 6 -13.19 5.04 0.98
N ILE A 7 -14.04 5.99 0.58
CA ILE A 7 -14.91 5.86 -0.60
C ILE A 7 -14.07 5.75 -1.89
N PRO A 8 -13.11 6.66 -2.17
CA PRO A 8 -12.20 6.54 -3.31
C PRO A 8 -11.46 5.21 -3.39
N SER A 9 -10.94 4.71 -2.26
CA SER A 9 -10.21 3.44 -2.20
C SER A 9 -11.11 2.23 -2.46
N ALA A 10 -12.33 2.24 -1.92
CA ALA A 10 -13.32 1.19 -2.19
C ALA A 10 -13.71 1.18 -3.66
N ILE A 11 -13.95 2.34 -4.28
CA ILE A 11 -14.29 2.44 -5.71
C ILE A 11 -13.11 1.98 -6.57
N SER A 12 -11.88 2.38 -6.24
CA SER A 12 -10.68 1.95 -6.95
C SER A 12 -10.47 0.44 -6.89
N LEU A 13 -11.01 -0.25 -5.89
CA LEU A 13 -10.99 -1.71 -5.77
C LEU A 13 -12.17 -2.36 -6.52
N VAL A 14 -13.38 -1.85 -6.31
CA VAL A 14 -14.62 -2.45 -6.85
C VAL A 14 -14.70 -2.33 -8.36
N VAL A 15 -14.31 -1.19 -8.94
CA VAL A 15 -14.37 -0.96 -10.39
C VAL A 15 -13.56 -1.98 -11.20
N PRO A 16 -12.26 -2.21 -10.94
CA PRO A 16 -11.50 -3.19 -11.70
C PRO A 16 -12.06 -4.60 -11.51
N LEU A 17 -12.47 -4.97 -10.28
CA LEU A 17 -13.07 -6.26 -10.00
C LEU A 17 -14.39 -6.47 -10.75
N ALA A 18 -15.27 -5.47 -10.77
CA ALA A 18 -16.54 -5.53 -11.50
C ALA A 18 -16.30 -5.63 -13.01
N LEU A 19 -15.42 -4.80 -13.57
CA LEU A 19 -15.11 -4.84 -15.00
C LEU A 19 -14.50 -6.17 -15.43
N MET A 20 -13.61 -6.74 -14.62
CA MET A 20 -13.05 -8.08 -14.84
C MET A 20 -14.10 -9.18 -14.70
N SER A 21 -14.96 -9.10 -13.70
CA SER A 21 -16.02 -10.09 -13.50
C SER A 21 -17.04 -10.11 -14.64
N LEU A 22 -17.26 -8.96 -15.29
CA LEU A 22 -18.19 -8.83 -16.41
C LEU A 22 -17.54 -9.20 -17.76
N THR A 23 -16.20 -9.17 -17.84
CA THR A 23 -15.47 -9.56 -19.05
C THR A 23 -15.02 -11.03 -18.94
N SER A 24 -15.80 -11.93 -19.55
CA SER A 24 -15.50 -13.37 -19.66
C SER A 24 -14.12 -13.72 -20.27
N GLU A 25 -13.39 -12.72 -20.78
CA GLU A 25 -12.09 -12.86 -21.42
C GLU A 25 -10.93 -13.15 -20.46
N VAL A 26 -11.08 -12.87 -19.15
CA VAL A 26 -10.08 -13.24 -18.13
C VAL A 26 -10.27 -14.68 -17.64
N ASN A 27 -11.50 -15.22 -17.72
CA ASN A 27 -11.80 -16.61 -17.34
C ASN A 27 -11.39 -17.65 -18.41
N GLY A 28 -11.16 -17.23 -19.66
CA GLY A 28 -10.90 -18.15 -20.79
C GLY A 28 -9.44 -18.56 -21.00
N SER A 29 -8.48 -17.97 -20.26
CA SER A 29 -7.04 -18.23 -20.42
C SER A 29 -6.38 -18.74 -19.14
N GLY A 30 -7.14 -19.45 -18.30
CA GLY A 30 -6.55 -20.23 -17.22
C GLY A 30 -5.62 -21.28 -17.82
N GLN A 31 -4.31 -21.01 -17.83
CA GLN A 31 -3.36 -22.11 -17.73
C GLN A 31 -3.87 -22.96 -16.58
N LYS A 32 -4.07 -24.26 -16.82
CA LYS A 32 -4.40 -25.20 -15.75
C LYS A 32 -3.32 -25.03 -14.70
N THR A 33 -3.64 -24.32 -13.63
CA THR A 33 -2.79 -24.23 -12.46
C THR A 33 -2.62 -25.68 -12.00
N PRO A 34 -1.38 -26.20 -11.89
CA PRO A 34 -1.20 -27.32 -11.01
C PRO A 34 -1.76 -26.86 -9.66
N ASP A 35 -2.56 -27.71 -9.04
CA ASP A 35 -3.19 -27.47 -7.76
C ASP A 35 -2.09 -27.31 -6.69
N VAL A 36 -1.46 -26.13 -6.63
CA VAL A 36 -0.39 -25.82 -5.66
C VAL A 36 -0.98 -25.72 -4.25
N LEU A 37 -2.31 -25.52 -4.15
CA LEU A 37 -3.05 -25.60 -2.90
C LEU A 37 -3.24 -27.05 -2.41
N ALA A 38 -3.02 -28.06 -3.25
CA ALA A 38 -3.20 -29.47 -2.88
C ALA A 38 -1.95 -30.16 -2.32
N SER A 39 -0.83 -29.46 -2.07
CA SER A 39 0.40 -30.15 -1.61
C SER A 39 1.22 -29.49 -0.50
N GLU A 40 0.67 -28.50 0.21
CA GLU A 40 1.23 -28.10 1.51
C GLU A 40 0.13 -28.27 2.55
N GLN A 41 0.19 -29.38 3.29
CA GLN A 41 -0.64 -29.58 4.48
C GLN A 41 -0.45 -28.35 5.37
N MET A 42 -1.44 -27.46 5.42
CA MET A 42 -1.39 -26.28 6.27
C MET A 42 -0.99 -26.76 7.67
N ALA A 43 0.13 -26.27 8.18
CA ALA A 43 0.56 -26.63 9.52
C ALA A 43 -0.63 -26.41 10.46
N PRO A 44 -0.94 -27.34 11.38
CA PRO A 44 -2.22 -27.38 12.12
C PRO A 44 -2.51 -26.14 13.00
N ARG A 45 -1.64 -25.13 12.98
CA ARG A 45 -1.76 -23.84 13.69
C ARG A 45 -1.35 -22.62 12.84
N GLY A 46 -1.11 -22.79 11.55
CA GLY A 46 -0.75 -21.70 10.63
C GLY A 46 -1.87 -20.66 10.46
N GLN A 47 -3.13 -21.10 10.48
CA GLN A 47 -4.29 -20.21 10.40
C GLN A 47 -4.40 -19.28 11.62
N LEU A 48 -4.01 -19.74 12.82
CA LEU A 48 -4.00 -18.91 14.03
C LEU A 48 -2.92 -17.83 13.95
N ILE A 49 -1.70 -18.21 13.55
CA ILE A 49 -0.59 -17.25 13.39
C ILE A 49 -0.94 -16.22 12.31
N PHE A 50 -1.53 -16.66 11.19
CA PHE A 50 -2.01 -15.79 10.13
C PHE A 50 -3.08 -14.81 10.62
N GLY A 51 -4.09 -15.30 11.34
CA GLY A 51 -5.16 -14.46 11.90
C GLY A 51 -4.62 -13.42 12.89
N VAL A 52 -3.72 -13.81 13.78
CA VAL A 52 -3.05 -12.88 14.71
C VAL A 52 -2.18 -11.88 13.97
N GLY A 53 -1.55 -12.28 12.86
CA GLY A 53 -0.79 -11.37 12.00
C GLY A 53 -1.68 -10.29 11.37
N ILE A 54 -2.86 -10.65 10.87
CA ILE A 54 -3.84 -9.67 10.36
C ILE A 54 -4.28 -8.72 11.47
N VAL A 55 -4.63 -9.25 12.66
CA VAL A 55 -5.02 -8.43 13.81
C VAL A 55 -3.90 -7.47 14.21
N ALA A 56 -2.64 -7.93 14.21
CA ALA A 56 -1.48 -7.12 14.50
C ALA A 56 -1.25 -6.00 13.47
N LEU A 57 -1.54 -6.23 12.19
CA LEU A 57 -1.45 -5.19 11.15
C LEU A 57 -2.57 -4.16 11.28
N VAL A 58 -3.80 -4.61 11.50
CA VAL A 58 -4.98 -3.73 11.67
C VAL A 58 -4.92 -2.94 12.96
N SER A 59 -4.20 -3.41 13.99
CA SER A 59 -4.02 -2.67 15.23
C SER A 59 -3.03 -1.50 15.13
N VAL A 60 -2.20 -1.41 14.08
CA VAL A 60 -1.20 -0.33 13.94
C VAL A 60 -1.83 1.06 13.87
N PRO A 61 -2.85 1.34 13.02
CA PRO A 61 -3.53 2.63 13.03
C PRO A 61 -4.22 2.93 14.37
N ILE A 62 -4.79 1.91 15.02
CA ILE A 62 -5.46 2.03 16.32
C ILE A 62 -4.43 2.41 17.40
N PHE A 63 -3.26 1.77 17.39
CA PHE A 63 -2.16 2.06 18.29
C PHE A 63 -1.67 3.49 18.12
N LYS A 64 -1.46 3.96 16.88
CA LYS A 64 -1.09 5.35 16.59
C LYS A 64 -2.16 6.32 17.14
N ALA A 65 -3.44 6.05 16.88
CA ALA A 65 -4.53 6.92 17.31
C ALA A 65 -4.68 6.98 18.85
N ALA A 66 -4.49 5.86 19.54
CA ALA A 66 -4.64 5.78 20.99
C ALA A 66 -3.42 6.30 21.77
N THR A 67 -2.20 6.11 21.26
CA THR A 67 -0.96 6.41 21.99
C THR A 67 -0.24 7.66 21.50
N GLY A 68 -0.54 8.13 20.28
CA GLY A 68 0.21 9.19 19.60
C GLY A 68 1.62 8.78 19.16
N LEU A 69 2.03 7.52 19.39
CA LEU A 69 3.37 7.03 19.05
C LEU A 69 3.50 6.72 17.55
N PRO A 70 4.74 6.75 17.01
CA PRO A 70 5.00 6.40 15.61
C PRO A 70 4.52 4.98 15.24
N PRO A 71 4.03 4.77 14.00
CA PRO A 71 3.51 3.46 13.53
C PRO A 71 4.48 2.29 13.71
N TYR A 72 5.79 2.51 13.53
CA TYR A 72 6.79 1.44 13.62
C TYR A 72 6.80 0.79 15.02
N MET A 73 6.49 1.53 16.08
CA MET A 73 6.40 0.96 17.43
C MET A 73 5.23 -0.02 17.55
N GLY A 74 4.10 0.29 16.93
CA GLY A 74 2.95 -0.61 16.83
C GLY A 74 3.28 -1.89 16.04
N ILE A 75 4.02 -1.75 14.93
CA ILE A 75 4.51 -2.90 14.14
C ILE A 75 5.43 -3.79 14.98
N LEU A 76 6.38 -3.20 15.72
CA LEU A 76 7.30 -3.94 16.60
C LEU A 76 6.55 -4.64 17.75
N LEU A 77 5.53 -3.99 18.32
CA LEU A 77 4.68 -4.60 19.34
C LEU A 77 3.90 -5.79 18.76
N GLY A 78 3.29 -5.64 17.60
CA GLY A 78 2.59 -6.72 16.90
C GLY A 78 3.51 -7.91 16.59
N LEU A 79 4.74 -7.62 16.16
CA LEU A 79 5.78 -8.62 15.94
C LEU A 79 6.19 -9.34 17.24
N GLY A 80 6.30 -8.60 18.36
CA GLY A 80 6.56 -9.18 19.68
C GLY A 80 5.45 -10.10 20.16
N VAL A 81 4.18 -9.73 19.94
CA VAL A 81 3.01 -10.58 20.25
C VAL A 81 3.02 -11.85 19.41
N LEU A 82 3.25 -11.74 18.11
CA LEU A 82 3.40 -12.89 17.21
C LEU A 82 4.55 -13.80 17.65
N TRP A 83 5.65 -13.21 18.12
CA TRP A 83 6.78 -13.97 18.64
C TRP A 83 6.39 -14.80 19.86
N ILE A 84 5.87 -14.17 20.90
CA ILE A 84 5.47 -14.87 22.13
C ILE A 84 4.46 -15.98 21.81
N LEU A 85 3.48 -15.71 20.95
CA LEU A 85 2.50 -16.70 20.53
C LEU A 85 3.14 -17.88 19.79
N THR A 86 4.02 -17.60 18.83
CA THR A 86 4.68 -18.65 18.03
C THR A 86 5.58 -19.52 18.90
N ASP A 87 6.31 -18.92 19.85
CA ASP A 87 7.17 -19.64 20.78
C ASP A 87 6.34 -20.48 21.77
N ALA A 88 5.23 -19.94 22.29
CA ALA A 88 4.30 -20.69 23.13
C ALA A 88 3.66 -21.88 22.41
N ILE A 89 3.30 -21.72 21.13
CA ILE A 89 2.70 -22.79 20.30
C ILE A 89 3.68 -23.94 20.02
N HIS A 90 4.98 -23.63 19.89
CA HIS A 90 6.04 -24.61 19.58
C HIS A 90 6.86 -25.01 20.81
N TYR A 91 6.39 -24.65 22.00
CA TYR A 91 7.04 -25.00 23.26
C TYR A 91 7.04 -26.53 23.45
N GLY A 92 8.22 -27.14 23.54
CA GLY A 92 8.40 -28.60 23.75
C GLY A 92 8.64 -29.44 22.49
N ASP A 93 8.59 -28.86 21.29
CA ASP A 93 8.83 -29.57 20.02
C ASP A 93 10.30 -29.43 19.57
N SER A 94 11.15 -30.39 19.97
CA SER A 94 12.60 -30.37 19.73
C SER A 94 13.02 -30.40 18.24
N GLY A 95 12.12 -30.83 17.34
CA GLY A 95 12.37 -30.97 15.90
C GLY A 95 12.00 -29.76 15.02
N ARG A 96 11.35 -28.72 15.57
CA ARG A 96 10.78 -27.59 14.80
C ARG A 96 11.47 -26.24 15.05
N GLN A 97 12.77 -26.27 15.34
CA GLN A 97 13.61 -25.08 15.55
C GLN A 97 13.53 -24.06 14.38
N LYS A 98 13.27 -24.53 13.15
CA LYS A 98 13.07 -23.70 11.94
C LYS A 98 11.86 -22.75 11.97
N LEU A 99 10.95 -22.91 12.93
CA LEU A 99 9.74 -22.08 13.10
C LEU A 99 9.87 -21.09 14.27
N LYS A 100 11.00 -21.08 14.98
CA LYS A 100 11.25 -20.10 16.05
C LYS A 100 11.59 -18.74 15.46
N VAL A 101 10.99 -17.69 16.01
CA VAL A 101 11.09 -16.32 15.51
C VAL A 101 12.52 -15.78 15.37
N PRO A 102 13.55 -16.17 16.15
CA PRO A 102 14.93 -15.79 15.86
C PRO A 102 15.41 -16.19 14.46
N GLN A 103 14.92 -17.31 13.90
CA GLN A 103 15.27 -17.80 12.56
C GLN A 103 14.38 -17.21 11.45
N ALA A 104 13.19 -16.71 11.79
CA ALA A 104 12.35 -15.90 10.91
C ALA A 104 12.86 -14.44 10.85
N LEU A 105 13.29 -13.88 12.00
CA LEU A 105 13.99 -12.60 12.12
C LEU A 105 15.40 -12.65 11.51
N SER A 106 16.08 -13.81 11.51
CA SER A 106 17.36 -13.93 10.80
C SER A 106 17.19 -13.88 9.27
N ARG A 107 15.95 -13.88 8.76
CA ARG A 107 15.62 -13.55 7.38
C ARG A 107 15.10 -12.12 7.24
N ILE A 108 15.57 -11.20 8.08
CA ILE A 108 15.49 -9.77 7.75
C ILE A 108 16.12 -9.61 6.36
N ASP A 109 15.33 -9.07 5.43
CA ASP A 109 15.79 -8.75 4.09
C ASP A 109 16.72 -7.53 4.15
N THR A 110 17.97 -7.78 4.55
CA THR A 110 19.00 -6.75 4.62
C THR A 110 19.23 -6.10 3.26
N GLN A 111 19.01 -6.83 2.16
CA GLN A 111 19.11 -6.29 0.81
C GLN A 111 18.00 -5.26 0.56
N GLY A 112 16.76 -5.59 0.92
CA GLY A 112 15.63 -4.65 0.86
C GLY A 112 15.86 -3.40 1.71
N ILE A 113 16.34 -3.53 2.96
CA ILE A 113 16.63 -2.38 3.83
C ILE A 113 17.72 -1.49 3.24
N LEU A 114 18.84 -2.08 2.78
CA LEU A 114 19.93 -1.33 2.17
C LEU A 114 19.51 -0.65 0.85
N PHE A 115 18.62 -1.30 0.08
CA PHE A 115 18.03 -0.73 -1.12
C PHE A 115 17.22 0.54 -0.80
N PHE A 116 16.27 0.46 0.15
CA PHE A 116 15.49 1.64 0.56
C PHE A 116 16.36 2.72 1.19
N LEU A 117 17.36 2.36 2.01
CA LEU A 117 18.33 3.31 2.55
C LEU A 117 19.07 4.06 1.44
N GLY A 118 19.57 3.35 0.42
CA GLY A 118 20.27 3.96 -0.72
C GLY A 118 19.37 4.92 -1.51
N ILE A 119 18.10 4.57 -1.70
CA ILE A 119 17.12 5.45 -2.34
C ILE A 119 16.88 6.69 -1.51
N LEU A 120 16.59 6.56 -0.21
CA LEU A 120 16.31 7.70 0.66
C LEU A 120 17.51 8.65 0.73
N LEU A 121 18.74 8.12 0.82
CA LEU A 121 19.95 8.94 0.78
C LEU A 121 20.13 9.66 -0.56
N SER A 122 19.78 9.01 -1.68
CA SER A 122 19.83 9.63 -3.01
C SER A 122 18.79 10.75 -3.13
N VAL A 123 17.57 10.52 -2.66
CA VAL A 123 16.50 11.54 -2.62
C VAL A 123 16.92 12.72 -1.74
N SER A 124 17.46 12.47 -0.55
CA SER A 124 17.98 13.53 0.33
C SER A 124 19.13 14.32 -0.29
N SER A 125 19.99 13.67 -1.09
CA SER A 125 21.05 14.37 -1.85
C SER A 125 20.45 15.30 -2.92
N LEU A 126 19.43 14.84 -3.66
CA LEU A 126 18.72 15.66 -4.65
C LEU A 126 17.96 16.82 -4.00
N GLU A 127 17.39 16.59 -2.82
CA GLU A 127 16.74 17.62 -2.00
C GLU A 127 17.76 18.68 -1.54
N ALA A 128 18.88 18.25 -0.95
CA ALA A 128 19.94 19.13 -0.47
C ALA A 128 20.61 19.91 -1.61
N ALA A 129 20.68 19.34 -2.82
CA ALA A 129 21.15 20.03 -4.01
C ALA A 129 20.12 21.03 -4.61
N GLY A 130 18.89 21.07 -4.10
CA GLY A 130 17.82 21.95 -4.58
C GLY A 130 17.09 21.45 -5.84
N ILE A 131 17.48 20.31 -6.40
CA ILE A 131 16.94 19.78 -7.66
C ILE A 131 15.45 19.42 -7.52
N LEU A 132 15.05 18.84 -6.38
CA LEU A 132 13.64 18.54 -6.13
C LEU A 132 12.78 19.80 -6.03
N ARG A 133 13.33 20.90 -5.51
CA ARG A 133 12.64 22.20 -5.46
C ARG A 133 12.46 22.80 -6.85
N GLU A 134 13.48 22.72 -7.71
CA GLU A 134 13.39 23.14 -9.10
C GLU A 134 12.34 22.33 -9.87
N LEU A 135 12.32 21.01 -9.66
CA LEU A 135 11.31 20.14 -10.26
C LEU A 135 9.90 20.50 -9.79
N ALA A 136 9.70 20.75 -8.50
CA ALA A 136 8.42 21.20 -7.96
C ALA A 136 7.95 22.51 -8.62
N ASN A 137 8.83 23.52 -8.69
CA ASN A 137 8.53 24.80 -9.33
C ASN A 137 8.21 24.63 -10.82
N TYR A 138 8.92 23.73 -11.52
CA TYR A 138 8.64 23.42 -12.91
C TYR A 138 7.27 22.80 -13.11
N LEU A 139 6.88 21.84 -12.25
CA LEU A 139 5.55 21.24 -12.28
C LEU A 139 4.46 22.27 -11.98
N ASP A 140 4.63 23.08 -10.94
CA ASP A 140 3.66 24.10 -10.55
C ASP A 140 3.48 25.19 -11.64
N ALA A 141 4.53 25.48 -12.42
CA ALA A 141 4.46 26.43 -13.52
C ALA A 141 3.74 25.88 -14.78
N HIS A 142 3.76 24.57 -14.99
CA HIS A 142 3.21 23.93 -16.21
C HIS A 142 1.92 23.14 -15.96
N ILE A 143 1.63 22.76 -14.72
CA ILE A 143 0.45 21.99 -14.33
C ILE A 143 -0.41 22.87 -13.43
N PRO A 144 -1.61 23.27 -13.88
CA PRO A 144 -2.43 24.26 -13.18
C PRO A 144 -3.07 23.74 -11.88
N ASN A 145 -3.19 22.42 -11.71
CA ASN A 145 -3.91 21.82 -10.58
C ASN A 145 -3.02 20.83 -9.81
N VAL A 146 -2.96 20.99 -8.49
CA VAL A 146 -2.26 20.09 -7.56
C VAL A 146 -2.81 18.66 -7.59
N GLU A 147 -4.09 18.50 -7.93
CA GLU A 147 -4.75 17.21 -8.10
C GLU A 147 -4.18 16.43 -9.29
N LEU A 148 -3.89 17.14 -10.39
CA LEU A 148 -3.25 16.57 -11.58
C LEU A 148 -1.80 16.21 -11.28
N ILE A 149 -1.09 17.01 -10.50
CA ILE A 149 0.28 16.69 -10.04
C ILE A 149 0.25 15.38 -9.26
N ALA A 150 -0.60 15.25 -8.25
CA ALA A 150 -0.75 14.02 -7.46
C ALA A 150 -1.17 12.81 -8.33
N SER A 151 -2.05 13.02 -9.30
CA SER A 151 -2.49 11.98 -10.24
C SER A 151 -1.37 11.50 -11.17
N VAL A 152 -0.52 12.40 -11.65
CA VAL A 152 0.64 12.06 -12.47
C VAL A 152 1.69 11.33 -11.62
N ILE A 153 1.93 11.79 -10.40
CA ILE A 153 2.80 11.10 -9.44
C ILE A 153 2.32 9.65 -9.25
N GLY A 154 1.03 9.40 -9.02
CA GLY A 154 0.54 8.02 -8.90
C GLY A 154 0.73 7.17 -10.17
N ILE A 155 0.64 7.75 -11.37
CA ILE A 155 0.97 7.03 -12.61
C ILE A 155 2.46 6.69 -12.66
N VAL A 156 3.33 7.62 -12.30
CA VAL A 156 4.77 7.37 -12.19
C VAL A 156 5.05 6.27 -11.15
N SER A 157 4.23 6.18 -10.09
CA SER A 157 4.31 5.12 -9.08
C SER A 157 4.04 3.71 -9.62
N ALA A 158 3.42 3.58 -10.80
CA ALA A 158 3.29 2.27 -11.44
C ALA A 158 4.64 1.71 -11.93
N PHE A 159 5.60 2.60 -12.19
CA PHE A 159 6.95 2.25 -12.65
C PHE A 159 7.96 2.25 -11.52
N ILE A 160 7.78 3.15 -10.55
CA ILE A 160 8.68 3.36 -9.42
C ILE A 160 7.90 3.03 -8.16
N ASP A 161 8.45 2.17 -7.30
CA ASP A 161 7.80 1.78 -6.04
C ASP A 161 7.28 2.99 -5.25
N ASN A 162 6.20 2.79 -4.52
CA ASN A 162 5.47 3.88 -3.87
C ASN A 162 6.29 4.59 -2.79
N VAL A 163 7.14 3.87 -2.06
CA VAL A 163 7.98 4.42 -0.98
C VAL A 163 8.99 5.45 -1.52
N PRO A 164 9.85 5.13 -2.51
CA PRO A 164 10.74 6.10 -3.16
C PRO A 164 10.04 7.36 -3.66
N LEU A 165 8.89 7.19 -4.31
CA LEU A 165 8.22 8.28 -4.99
C LEU A 165 7.55 9.25 -4.01
N VAL A 166 6.93 8.72 -2.95
CA VAL A 166 6.37 9.54 -1.86
C VAL A 166 7.50 10.28 -1.14
N ALA A 167 8.65 9.63 -0.90
CA ALA A 167 9.82 10.30 -0.31
C ALA A 167 10.32 11.47 -1.18
N ALA A 168 10.43 11.28 -2.50
CA ALA A 168 10.78 12.35 -3.42
C ALA A 168 9.75 13.49 -3.42
N THR A 169 8.47 13.15 -3.38
CA THR A 169 7.37 14.14 -3.32
C THR A 169 7.41 14.96 -2.03
N MET A 170 7.77 14.34 -0.89
CA MET A 170 8.03 15.03 0.38
C MET A 170 9.22 15.99 0.30
N GLY A 171 10.27 15.67 -0.47
CA GLY A 171 11.37 16.61 -0.73
C GLY A 171 11.02 17.73 -1.73
N MET A 172 9.98 17.55 -2.54
CA MET A 172 9.49 18.55 -3.50
C MET A 172 8.56 19.58 -2.85
N TYR A 173 7.64 19.12 -1.97
CA TYR A 173 6.59 19.93 -1.36
C TYR A 173 6.68 19.88 0.17
N ASP A 174 6.86 21.05 0.78
CA ASP A 174 6.98 21.18 2.24
C ASP A 174 5.59 21.23 2.92
N LEU A 175 5.53 20.75 4.15
CA LEU A 175 4.36 20.78 5.03
C LEU A 175 3.92 22.22 5.38
N THR A 176 4.80 23.20 5.23
CA THR A 176 4.45 24.62 5.37
C THR A 176 3.54 25.11 4.24
N SER A 177 3.75 24.61 3.02
CA SER A 177 2.97 24.96 1.84
C SER A 177 1.72 24.09 1.71
N PHE A 178 1.83 22.82 2.10
CA PHE A 178 0.73 21.86 2.12
C PHE A 178 0.61 21.25 3.51
N PRO A 179 -0.31 21.75 4.37
CA PRO A 179 -0.53 21.21 5.71
C PRO A 179 -0.75 19.70 5.67
N GLN A 180 -0.36 18.99 6.73
CA GLN A 180 -0.35 17.52 6.77
C GLN A 180 -1.68 16.90 6.28
N ASP A 181 -2.84 17.43 6.64
CA ASP A 181 -4.16 16.91 6.23
C ASP A 181 -4.72 17.53 4.93
N SER A 182 -3.92 18.28 4.17
CA SER A 182 -4.36 18.91 2.92
C SER A 182 -4.80 17.90 1.87
N GLU A 183 -5.66 18.34 0.95
CA GLU A 183 -6.12 17.52 -0.17
C GLU A 183 -4.98 16.98 -1.01
N PHE A 184 -3.90 17.74 -1.15
CA PHE A 184 -2.71 17.30 -1.87
C PHE A 184 -2.12 16.03 -1.26
N TRP A 185 -1.90 15.99 0.06
CA TRP A 185 -1.35 14.79 0.71
C TRP A 185 -2.33 13.62 0.74
N GLN A 186 -3.64 13.89 0.81
CA GLN A 186 -4.66 12.85 0.69
C GLN A 186 -4.63 12.21 -0.70
N LEU A 187 -4.58 13.04 -1.76
CA LEU A 187 -4.47 12.57 -3.14
C LEU A 187 -3.14 11.88 -3.41
N VAL A 188 -2.01 12.41 -2.94
CA VAL A 188 -0.70 11.74 -3.08
C VAL A 188 -0.72 10.38 -2.40
N ALA A 189 -1.26 10.28 -1.18
CA ALA A 189 -1.37 9.00 -0.47
C ALA A 189 -2.25 8.00 -1.23
N PHE A 190 -3.39 8.44 -1.77
CA PHE A 190 -4.27 7.62 -2.58
C PHE A 190 -3.62 7.20 -3.90
N CYS A 191 -3.10 8.16 -4.66
CA CYS A 191 -2.56 7.98 -5.99
C CYS A 191 -1.26 7.14 -5.97
N ALA A 192 -0.34 7.40 -5.05
CA ALA A 192 0.85 6.56 -4.89
C ALA A 192 0.50 5.17 -4.35
N GLY A 193 -0.48 5.07 -3.45
CA GLY A 193 -0.91 3.79 -2.88
C GLY A 193 -1.61 2.87 -3.88
N THR A 194 -2.44 3.42 -4.77
CA THR A 194 -3.21 2.66 -5.77
C THR A 194 -2.53 2.58 -7.12
N GLY A 195 -1.71 3.59 -7.48
CA GLY A 195 -1.10 3.69 -8.79
C GLY A 195 -0.07 2.59 -9.08
N GLY A 196 0.63 2.12 -8.04
CA GLY A 196 1.53 0.95 -8.12
C GLY A 196 0.86 -0.32 -8.65
N SER A 197 -0.47 -0.45 -8.52
CA SER A 197 -1.22 -1.61 -9.01
C SER A 197 -1.54 -1.57 -10.51
N MET A 198 -1.30 -0.44 -11.19
CA MET A 198 -1.54 -0.32 -12.63
C MET A 198 -0.60 -1.21 -13.45
N LEU A 199 0.60 -1.50 -12.95
CA LEU A 199 1.55 -2.43 -13.54
C LEU A 199 1.93 -3.49 -12.49
N ILE A 200 2.14 -4.73 -12.92
CA ILE A 200 2.48 -5.83 -12.00
C ILE A 200 3.80 -5.61 -11.23
N ILE A 201 4.71 -4.80 -11.77
CA ILE A 201 6.00 -4.48 -11.14
C ILE A 201 5.93 -3.29 -10.18
N GLY A 202 4.85 -2.50 -10.22
CA GLY A 202 4.74 -1.25 -9.45
C GLY A 202 4.42 -1.46 -7.97
N SER A 203 4.25 -2.71 -7.52
CA SER A 203 4.02 -3.03 -6.11
C SER A 203 4.62 -4.38 -5.73
N ALA A 204 5.01 -4.52 -4.45
CA ALA A 204 5.47 -5.78 -3.89
C ALA A 204 4.43 -6.91 -4.02
N ALA A 205 3.14 -6.57 -3.91
CA ALA A 205 2.04 -7.53 -4.10
C ALA A 205 1.97 -8.03 -5.55
N GLY A 206 2.16 -7.15 -6.54
CA GLY A 206 2.19 -7.53 -7.95
C GLY A 206 3.38 -8.43 -8.28
N VAL A 207 4.58 -8.10 -7.78
CA VAL A 207 5.78 -8.94 -7.95
C VAL A 207 5.61 -10.31 -7.28
N ALA A 208 4.99 -10.36 -6.10
CA ALA A 208 4.66 -11.62 -5.43
C ALA A 208 3.67 -12.46 -6.26
N PHE A 209 2.61 -11.84 -6.79
CA PHE A 209 1.63 -12.50 -7.67
C PHE A 209 2.31 -13.06 -8.93
N MET A 210 3.22 -12.31 -9.53
CA MET A 210 4.03 -12.75 -10.67
C MET A 210 4.80 -14.03 -10.36
N GLY A 211 5.41 -14.10 -9.18
CA GLY A 211 6.17 -15.28 -8.73
C GLY A 211 5.29 -16.50 -8.40
N MET A 212 4.11 -16.28 -7.82
CA MET A 212 3.19 -17.35 -7.41
C MET A 212 2.44 -17.96 -8.59
N GLU A 213 1.81 -17.12 -9.42
CA GLU A 213 1.01 -17.56 -10.57
C GLU A 213 1.84 -17.73 -11.85
N LYS A 214 3.14 -17.40 -11.80
CA LYS A 214 4.07 -17.46 -12.95
C LYS A 214 3.54 -16.73 -14.18
N VAL A 215 2.85 -15.61 -13.96
CA VAL A 215 2.34 -14.76 -15.03
C VAL A 215 3.42 -13.78 -15.51
N ASP A 216 3.45 -13.50 -16.81
CA ASP A 216 4.41 -12.55 -17.36
C ASP A 216 3.93 -11.10 -17.26
N PHE A 217 4.87 -10.15 -17.27
CA PHE A 217 4.59 -8.72 -17.23
C PHE A 217 3.66 -8.29 -18.37
N LEU A 218 3.95 -8.79 -19.57
CA LEU A 218 3.21 -8.46 -20.77
C LEU A 218 1.78 -9.00 -20.75
N TRP A 219 1.55 -10.12 -20.05
CA TRP A 219 0.21 -10.67 -19.86
C TRP A 219 -0.60 -9.73 -18.97
N TYR A 220 -0.05 -9.34 -17.81
CA TYR A 220 -0.72 -8.41 -16.90
C TYR A 220 -0.99 -7.06 -17.57
N LEU A 221 -0.01 -6.54 -18.32
CA LEU A 221 -0.15 -5.28 -19.06
C LEU A 221 -1.33 -5.31 -20.04
N ARG A 222 -1.51 -6.42 -20.74
CA ARG A 222 -2.57 -6.56 -21.75
C ARG A 222 -3.94 -6.88 -21.15
N LYS A 223 -4.00 -7.66 -20.07
CA LYS A 223 -5.25 -8.23 -19.54
C LYS A 223 -5.74 -7.59 -18.25
N VAL A 224 -4.89 -6.93 -17.48
CA VAL A 224 -5.21 -6.41 -16.14
C VAL A 224 -5.02 -4.90 -16.07
N SER A 225 -3.92 -4.36 -16.62
CA SER A 225 -3.56 -2.95 -16.46
C SER A 225 -4.64 -1.96 -16.93
N GLY A 226 -5.38 -2.26 -17.99
CA GLY A 226 -6.48 -1.41 -18.43
C GLY A 226 -7.61 -1.29 -17.40
N PHE A 227 -7.95 -2.40 -16.73
CA PHE A 227 -8.95 -2.40 -15.67
C PHE A 227 -8.42 -1.73 -14.40
N ALA A 228 -7.16 -1.99 -14.04
CA ALA A 228 -6.50 -1.32 -12.92
C ALA A 228 -6.43 0.20 -13.12
N PHE A 229 -6.15 0.67 -14.34
CA PHE A 229 -6.19 2.08 -14.71
C PHE A 229 -7.61 2.66 -14.62
N ALA A 230 -8.63 1.91 -15.04
CA ALA A 230 -10.02 2.31 -14.85
C ALA A 230 -10.39 2.45 -13.36
N GLY A 231 -9.90 1.55 -12.50
CA GLY A 231 -10.05 1.65 -11.05
C GLY A 231 -9.38 2.90 -10.47
N TYR A 232 -8.11 3.12 -10.85
CA TYR A 232 -7.34 4.29 -10.44
C TYR A 232 -8.04 5.60 -10.79
N THR A 233 -8.46 5.75 -12.04
CA THR A 233 -9.17 6.95 -12.52
C THR A 233 -10.54 7.10 -11.85
N ALA A 234 -11.30 6.03 -11.67
CA ALA A 234 -12.59 6.07 -10.97
C ALA A 234 -12.44 6.50 -9.50
N GLY A 235 -11.38 6.06 -8.82
CA GLY A 235 -11.07 6.49 -7.46
C GLY A 235 -10.73 7.98 -7.37
N ILE A 236 -9.90 8.49 -8.29
CA ILE A 236 -9.59 9.95 -8.37
C ILE A 236 -10.87 10.75 -8.61
N VAL A 237 -11.67 10.36 -9.62
CA VAL A 237 -12.93 11.04 -9.93
C VAL A 237 -13.87 11.01 -8.74
N SER A 238 -13.96 9.87 -8.03
CA SER A 238 -14.75 9.79 -6.81
C SER A 238 -14.25 10.73 -5.73
N TYR A 239 -12.94 10.86 -5.53
CA TYR A 239 -12.37 11.77 -4.54
C TYR A 239 -12.74 13.22 -4.87
N LEU A 240 -12.53 13.62 -6.13
CA LEU A 240 -12.87 14.96 -6.61
C LEU A 240 -14.38 15.22 -6.49
N ALA A 241 -15.22 14.23 -6.78
CA ALA A 241 -16.66 14.34 -6.63
C ALA A 241 -17.08 14.53 -5.17
N THR A 242 -16.55 13.71 -4.24
CA THR A 242 -16.87 13.82 -2.81
C THR A 242 -16.41 15.15 -2.23
N HIS A 243 -15.29 15.68 -2.73
CA HIS A 243 -14.73 16.95 -2.26
C HIS A 243 -15.51 18.16 -2.82
N ASN A 244 -15.82 18.17 -4.11
CA ASN A 244 -16.56 19.28 -4.74
C ASN A 244 -18.04 19.34 -4.32
N LEU A 245 -18.66 18.20 -3.96
CA LEU A 245 -20.10 18.13 -3.67
C LEU A 245 -20.47 18.32 -2.19
N HIS A 246 -19.53 18.63 -1.27
CA HIS A 246 -19.80 18.67 0.18
C HIS A 246 -20.65 17.48 0.67
N VAL A 247 -20.39 16.27 0.16
CA VAL A 247 -21.10 15.06 0.59
C VAL A 247 -20.55 14.68 1.97
N SER A 248 -21.03 15.37 2.99
CA SER A 248 -20.85 14.95 4.38
C SER A 248 -21.54 13.60 4.53
N LEU A 249 -20.77 12.58 4.89
CA LEU A 249 -21.30 11.28 5.32
C LEU A 249 -22.45 11.50 6.32
N PRO A 250 -23.54 10.70 6.25
CA PRO A 250 -24.54 10.71 7.30
C PRO A 250 -23.84 10.44 8.63
N SER A 251 -24.21 11.22 9.65
CA SER A 251 -23.64 11.31 11.01
C SER A 251 -23.61 10.01 11.83
N VAL A 252 -23.88 8.86 11.22
CA VAL A 252 -23.87 7.53 11.84
C VAL A 252 -22.45 7.02 12.08
N PHE A 253 -21.47 7.40 11.25
CA PHE A 253 -20.04 7.04 11.48
C PHE A 253 -19.27 8.08 12.30
N ALA A 254 -19.82 9.29 12.49
CA ALA A 254 -19.19 10.37 13.26
C ALA A 254 -19.33 10.17 14.79
N GLN A 255 -20.19 9.26 15.25
CA GLN A 255 -20.45 9.00 16.67
C GLN A 255 -19.70 7.79 17.23
N LEU A 256 -18.79 7.17 16.49
CA LEU A 256 -17.88 6.18 17.06
C LEU A 256 -16.74 6.91 17.80
N PRO A 257 -16.61 6.78 19.13
CA PRO A 257 -15.69 7.56 19.97
C PRO A 257 -14.19 7.26 19.72
N PHE A 258 -13.87 6.47 18.69
CA PHE A 258 -12.51 6.07 18.33
C PHE A 258 -11.89 6.87 17.18
N LEU A 259 -12.61 7.85 16.61
CA LEU A 259 -12.19 8.50 15.34
C LEU A 259 -12.18 10.03 15.35
N SER A 260 -12.38 10.68 16.49
CA SER A 260 -12.13 12.11 16.67
C SER A 260 -10.88 12.34 17.52
N GLY A 261 -9.71 12.30 16.88
CA GLY A 261 -8.45 12.75 17.46
C GLY A 261 -7.86 13.80 16.53
N SER A 262 -7.82 15.03 17.02
CA SER A 262 -7.20 16.24 16.47
C SER A 262 -5.80 16.03 15.92
#